data_AF-A0A197JIA6-F1
#
_entry.id   AF-A0A197JIA6-F1
#
_cell.length_a   1.000
_cell.length_b   1.000
_cell.length_c   1.000
_cell.angle_alpha   90.00
_cell.angle_beta   90.00
_cell.angle_gamma   90.00
#
_symmetry.space_group_name_H-M   'P 1'
#
loop_
_entity.id
_entity.type
_entity.pdbx_description
1 polymer ?
#
loop_
_entity_poly.entity_id
_entity_poly.type
_entity_poly.pdbx_seq_one_letter_code
_entity_poly.pdbx_strand_id
1 'polypeptide(L)' 'MCSICLSEYEVGEHVRTLPCYHQYHQGCIDPWLLNVTALCPICKRDLFPSASSTCGSAPLP' A
#
# COMPACT_ATOMS: atom_id res chain seq x y z
N MET A 1 3.87 -2.53 -13.17
CA MET A 1 2.95 -1.38 -13.23
C MET A 1 2.62 -0.92 -11.81
N CYS A 2 2.98 0.32 -11.48
CA CYS A 2 2.57 0.97 -10.24
C CYS A 2 1.13 1.46 -10.34
N SER A 3 0.23 1.05 -9.46
CA SER A 3 -1.19 1.47 -9.53
C SER A 3 -1.46 2.88 -9.01
N ILE A 4 -0.45 3.59 -8.50
CA ILE A 4 -0.57 5.00 -8.06
C ILE A 4 -0.36 5.94 -9.25
N CYS A 5 0.75 5.79 -9.98
CA CYS A 5 1.04 6.60 -11.16
C CYS A 5 0.61 5.94 -12.48
N LEU A 6 0.15 4.69 -12.45
CA LEU A 6 -0.25 3.89 -13.61
C LEU A 6 0.87 3.65 -14.64
N SER A 7 2.14 3.83 -14.24
CA SER A 7 3.32 3.61 -15.08
C SER A 7 3.97 2.24 -14.87
N GLU A 8 4.71 1.77 -15.88
CA GLU A 8 5.58 0.60 -15.78
C GLU A 8 6.83 0.89 -14.92
N TYR A 9 7.48 -0.16 -14.44
CA TYR A 9 8.71 -0.03 -13.64
C TYR A 9 9.91 -0.06 -14.58
N GLU A 10 10.82 0.90 -14.46
CA GLU A 10 12.03 0.95 -15.27
C GLU A 10 13.28 0.45 -14.52
N VAL A 11 14.30 0.01 -15.26
CA VAL A 11 15.57 -0.41 -14.68
C VAL A 11 16.24 0.77 -14.00
N GLY A 12 16.55 0.60 -12.70
CA GLY A 12 17.14 1.65 -11.87
C GLY A 12 16.11 2.41 -11.02
N GLU A 13 14.82 2.17 -11.21
CA GLU A 13 13.81 2.73 -10.33
C GLU A 13 13.70 1.96 -9.01
N HIS A 14 13.45 2.70 -7.94
CA HIS A 14 13.26 2.12 -6.63
C HIS A 14 11.81 1.71 -6.46
N VAL A 15 11.58 0.42 -6.25
CA VAL A 15 10.26 -0.15 -5.96
C VAL A 15 10.21 -0.64 -4.52
N ARG A 16 9.09 -0.36 -3.85
CA ARG A 16 8.77 -0.91 -2.53
C ARG A 16 7.70 -1.97 -2.64
N THR A 17 7.98 -3.11 -2.03
CA THR A 17 7.04 -4.20 -1.83
C THR A 17 6.41 -4.08 -0.45
N LEU A 18 5.08 -4.03 -0.41
CA LEU A 18 4.31 -4.04 0.83
C LEU A 18 4.22 -5.46 1.42
N PRO A 19 3.97 -5.63 2.73
CA PRO A 19 3.68 -6.93 3.37
C PRO A 19 2.49 -7.69 2.75
N CYS A 20 1.62 -7.00 2.00
CA CYS A 20 0.55 -7.62 1.23
C CYS A 20 0.97 -8.01 -0.21
N TYR A 21 2.27 -8.09 -0.49
CA TYR A 21 2.89 -8.46 -1.77
C TYR A 21 2.64 -7.51 -2.96
N HIS A 22 2.02 -6.35 -2.72
CA HIS A 22 1.83 -5.34 -3.76
C HIS A 22 3.07 -4.43 -3.87
N GLN A 23 3.43 -4.09 -5.10
CA GLN A 23 4.63 -3.32 -5.42
C GLN A 23 4.27 -1.93 -5.94
N TYR A 24 5.07 -0.93 -5.57
CA TYR A 24 4.86 0.47 -5.96
C TYR A 24 6.20 1.17 -6.12
N HIS A 25 6.26 2.23 -6.93
CA HIS A 25 7.43 3.11 -6.90
C HIS A 25 7.60 3.69 -5.51
N GLN A 26 8.83 3.68 -4.98
CA GLN A 26 9.17 4.27 -3.70
C GLN A 26 8.71 5.74 -3.65
N GLY A 27 8.96 6.51 -4.73
CA GLY A 27 8.52 7.90 -4.84
C GLY A 27 7.00 8.10 -4.90
N CYS A 28 6.23 7.08 -5.25
CA CYS A 28 4.76 7.16 -5.27
C CYS A 28 4.15 6.68 -3.95
N ILE A 29 4.66 5.60 -3.37
CA ILE A 29 4.09 5.00 -2.17
C ILE A 29 4.46 5.76 -0.91
N ASP A 30 5.67 6.30 -0.77
CA ASP A 30 6.06 7.09 0.40
C ASP A 30 5.10 8.26 0.66
N PRO A 31 4.88 9.20 -0.29
CA PRO A 31 3.94 10.30 -0.06
C PRO A 31 2.49 9.81 0.09
N TRP A 32 2.12 8.69 -0.54
CA TRP A 32 0.79 8.11 -0.34
C TRP A 32 0.58 7.65 1.11
N LEU A 33 1.55 6.93 1.68
CA LEU A 33 1.49 6.46 3.05
C LEU A 33 1.53 7.59 4.08
N LEU A 34 2.27 8.66 3.77
CA LEU A 34 2.43 9.81 4.65
C LEU A 34 1.24 10.78 4.59
N ASN A 35 0.68 11.03 3.40
CA ASN A 35 -0.33 12.09 3.20
C ASN A 35 -1.75 11.56 3.03
N VAL A 36 -1.93 10.32 2.59
CA VAL A 36 -3.26 9.78 2.24
C VAL A 36 -3.68 8.74 3.26
N THR A 37 -2.97 7.61 3.34
CA THR A 37 -3.32 6.51 4.24
C THR A 37 -2.19 5.49 4.33
N ALA A 38 -1.99 4.92 5.52
CA ALA A 38 -1.07 3.82 5.76
C ALA A 38 -1.58 2.44 5.24
N LEU A 39 -2.60 2.45 4.38
CA LEU A 39 -3.22 1.26 3.82
C LEU A 39 -2.76 1.03 2.37
N CYS A 40 -2.64 -0.25 1.99
CA CYS A 40 -2.38 -0.62 0.60
C CYS A 40 -3.53 -0.14 -0.31
N PRO A 41 -3.25 0.59 -1.40
CA PRO A 41 -4.32 1.12 -2.27
C PRO A 41 -5.07 0.04 -3.06
N ILE A 42 -4.50 -1.17 -3.22
CA ILE A 42 -5.20 -2.28 -3.90
C ILE A 42 -6.11 -3.05 -2.92
N CYS A 43 -5.54 -3.55 -1.83
CA CYS A 43 -6.23 -4.48 -0.93
C CYS A 43 -6.61 -3.87 0.43
N LYS A 44 -6.32 -2.60 0.65
CA LYS A 44 -6.59 -1.85 1.90
C LYS A 44 -5.99 -2.51 3.15
N ARG A 45 -4.92 -3.30 2.98
CA ARG A 45 -4.17 -3.90 4.09
C ARG A 45 -3.31 -2.85 4.76
N ASP A 46 -3.37 -2.79 6.09
CA ASP A 46 -2.52 -1.92 6.87
C ASP A 46 -1.06 -2.35 6.82
N LEU A 47 -0.17 -1.36 6.72
CA LEU A 47 1.27 -1.57 6.65
C LEU A 47 1.95 -1.46 8.01
N PHE A 48 1.29 -0.84 8.97
CA PHE A 48 1.73 -0.73 10.34
C PHE A 48 0.64 -1.33 11.22
N PRO A 49 0.62 -2.66 11.39
CA PRO A 49 -0.21 -3.27 12.41
C PRO A 49 0.36 -2.88 13.79
N SER A 50 0.14 -1.63 14.22
CA SER A 50 0.09 -1.29 15.62
C SER A 50 -0.99 -2.18 16.21
N ALA A 51 -0.70 -2.86 17.31
CA ALA A 51 -1.50 -3.92 17.90
C ALA A 51 -2.91 -3.51 18.40
N SER A 52 -3.52 -2.45 17.86
CA SER A 52 -4.87 -2.00 18.15
C SER A 52 -5.42 -1.20 16.98
N SER A 53 -6.11 -1.86 16.06
CA SER A 53 -7.26 -1.31 15.34
C SER A 53 -8.02 -2.45 14.69
N THR A 54 -9.11 -2.79 15.37
CA THR A 54 -10.05 -3.88 15.14
C THR A 54 -10.51 -3.98 13.68
N CYS A 55 -10.24 -5.14 13.08
CA CYS A 55 -11.19 -5.94 12.31
C CYS A 55 -12.36 -5.16 11.69
N GLY A 56 -12.17 -4.69 10.46
CA GLY A 56 -13.26 -4.38 9.55
C GLY A 56 -13.85 -5.63 8.89
N SER A 57 -14.12 -6.69 9.64
CA SER A 57 -14.95 -7.81 9.18
C SER A 57 -16.23 -7.78 10.00
N ALA A 58 -17.21 -7.01 9.52
CA ALA A 58 -18.58 -7.13 9.98
C ALA A 58 -19.05 -8.58 9.66
N PRO A 59 -19.45 -9.40 10.64
CA PRO A 59 -20.22 -10.59 10.34
C PRO A 59 -21.61 -10.15 9.85
N LEU A 60 -21.96 -10.54 8.62
CA LEU A 60 -23.29 -10.38 8.05
C LEU A 60 -24.26 -11.35 8.77
N PRO A 61 -25.41 -10.88 9.29
CA PRO A 61 -26.58 -11.75 9.51
C PRO A 61 -27.35 -12.02 8.21
#